data_AF-A0A8S3V1X4-F1
#
_entry.id   AF-A0A8S3V1X4-F1
#
_cell.length_a   1.000
_cell.length_b   1.000
_cell.length_c   1.000
_cell.angle_alpha   90.00
_cell.angle_beta   90.00
_cell.angle_gamma   90.00
#
_symmetry.space_group_name_H-M   'P 1'
#
loop_
_entity.id
_entity.type
_entity.pdbx_description
1 polymer ?
#
loop_
_entity_poly.entity_id
_entity_poly.type
_entity_poly.pdbx_seq_one_letter_code
_entity_poly.pdbx_strand_id
1 'polypeptide(L)'
;MHMLHKYVPDDIIDNIKQVTENVDYFPLLCKLSKDKTSEEVKKLFAAPLISIKQNINNIIHENKQQFCALVLCIIFNDGFHTDWLKVGSVSERKNMKTDKLEYIVKEFDIDLSKEMHRNSLKAGFSTLNGTYLKLRGTEYRMIHDKIYKMAAVICGQHLTECFMKYAPPEFIQDHFIFKSLTEIQEKDDLIVLLKDQEEDYFERLLCDLKSMSLQAHSIMHS
;
A
#
# COMPACT_ATOMS: atom_id res chain seq x y z
N MET A 1 12.34 3.04 -27.92
CA MET A 1 12.05 4.46 -28.25
C MET A 1 10.67 4.67 -28.87
N HIS A 2 10.17 3.84 -29.81
CA HIS A 2 8.85 4.10 -30.44
C HIS A 2 7.63 4.16 -29.52
N MET A 3 7.62 3.47 -28.36
CA MET A 3 6.51 3.60 -27.41
C MET A 3 6.49 4.95 -26.66
N LEU A 4 7.62 5.66 -26.54
CA LEU A 4 7.71 6.93 -25.81
C LEU A 4 6.99 8.07 -26.53
N HIS A 5 7.17 8.21 -27.85
CA HIS A 5 6.49 9.22 -28.67
C HIS A 5 4.95 9.17 -28.60
N LYS A 6 4.38 8.03 -28.18
CA LYS A 6 2.94 7.87 -28.03
C LYS A 6 2.40 8.48 -26.72
N TYR A 7 3.23 8.58 -25.68
CA TYR A 7 2.80 8.96 -24.32
C TYR A 7 3.54 10.17 -23.76
N VAL A 8 4.62 10.60 -24.41
CA VAL A 8 5.51 11.66 -23.95
C VAL A 8 5.67 12.68 -25.09
N PRO A 9 5.35 13.97 -24.87
CA PRO A 9 5.56 15.04 -25.85
C PRO A 9 6.99 15.08 -26.40
N ASP A 10 7.15 15.37 -27.69
CA ASP A 10 8.44 15.29 -28.40
C ASP A 10 9.53 16.19 -27.78
N ASP A 11 9.17 17.28 -27.10
CA ASP A 11 10.10 18.18 -26.43
C ASP A 11 10.72 17.61 -25.13
N ILE A 12 10.17 16.51 -24.60
CA ILE A 12 10.73 15.75 -23.47
C ILE A 12 11.62 14.61 -23.96
N ILE A 13 11.46 14.21 -25.22
CA ILE A 13 12.16 13.06 -25.80
C ILE A 13 13.66 13.31 -25.88
N ASP A 14 14.08 14.56 -26.06
CA ASP A 14 15.49 14.94 -26.04
C ASP A 14 16.10 14.92 -24.61
N ASN A 15 15.27 14.95 -23.56
CA ASN A 15 15.66 14.76 -22.15
C ASN A 15 15.54 13.28 -21.69
N ILE A 16 15.22 12.35 -22.58
CA ILE A 16 14.96 10.93 -22.25
C ILE A 16 16.10 10.26 -21.52
N LYS A 17 17.36 10.69 -21.67
CA LYS A 17 18.47 10.11 -20.89
C LYS A 17 18.21 10.15 -19.37
N GLN A 18 17.57 11.22 -18.85
CA GLN A 18 17.15 11.31 -17.45
C GLN A 18 15.87 10.49 -17.16
N VAL A 19 14.96 10.37 -18.12
CA VAL A 19 13.73 9.56 -17.99
C VAL A 19 14.04 8.05 -18.00
N THR A 20 15.09 7.64 -18.73
CA THR A 20 15.59 6.26 -18.79
C THR A 20 16.45 5.85 -17.60
N GLU A 21 16.75 6.74 -16.65
CA GLU A 21 17.30 6.31 -15.36
C GLU A 21 16.19 5.79 -14.41
N ASN A 22 14.91 6.05 -14.76
CA ASN A 22 13.72 5.61 -14.02
C ASN A 22 12.91 4.51 -14.74
N VAL A 23 13.56 3.65 -15.54
CA VAL A 23 12.92 2.62 -16.39
C VAL A 23 11.87 1.78 -15.65
N ASP A 24 12.12 1.47 -14.38
CA ASP A 24 11.29 0.60 -13.55
C ASP A 24 9.84 1.13 -13.38
N TYR A 25 9.63 2.44 -13.50
CA TYR A 25 8.31 3.06 -13.33
C TYR A 25 7.59 3.33 -14.65
N PHE A 26 8.26 3.16 -15.79
CA PHE A 26 7.78 3.68 -17.06
C PHE A 26 6.36 3.19 -17.45
N PRO A 27 6.02 1.89 -17.34
CA PRO A 27 4.66 1.42 -17.65
C PRO A 27 3.58 2.02 -16.72
N LEU A 28 3.94 2.27 -15.46
CA LEU A 28 3.07 2.90 -14.47
C LEU A 28 2.86 4.38 -14.78
N LEU A 29 3.93 5.11 -15.08
CA LEU A 29 3.87 6.53 -15.41
C LEU A 29 3.02 6.77 -16.67
N CYS A 30 3.17 5.93 -17.69
CA CYS A 30 2.33 5.98 -18.90
C CYS A 30 0.84 5.77 -18.60
N LYS A 31 0.51 5.04 -17.52
CA LYS A 31 -0.87 4.76 -17.15
C LYS A 31 -1.46 5.86 -16.27
N LEU A 32 -0.65 6.41 -15.36
CA LEU A 32 -0.99 7.59 -14.56
C LEU A 32 -1.10 8.87 -15.41
N SER A 33 -0.45 8.90 -16.58
CA SER A 33 -0.48 10.04 -17.51
C SER A 33 -1.68 10.04 -18.46
N LYS A 34 -2.49 8.97 -18.50
CA LYS A 34 -3.48 8.74 -19.57
C LYS A 34 -4.54 9.85 -19.66
N ASP A 35 -4.96 10.39 -18.53
CA ASP A 35 -6.03 11.40 -18.44
C ASP A 35 -5.49 12.75 -17.92
N LYS A 36 -4.16 12.96 -18.03
CA LYS A 36 -3.47 14.16 -17.57
C LYS A 36 -3.18 15.11 -18.73
N THR A 37 -3.19 16.41 -18.43
CA THR A 37 -2.74 17.44 -19.37
C THR A 37 -1.25 17.29 -19.67
N SER A 38 -0.80 17.81 -20.83
CA SER A 38 0.61 17.75 -21.21
C SER A 38 1.54 18.26 -20.11
N GLU A 39 1.19 19.36 -19.43
CA GLU A 39 1.97 19.91 -18.31
C GLU A 39 2.08 18.96 -17.11
N GLU A 40 0.97 18.33 -16.71
CA GLU A 40 0.96 17.34 -15.63
C GLU A 40 1.75 16.10 -16.00
N VAL A 41 1.71 15.66 -17.26
CA VAL A 41 2.57 14.59 -17.76
C VAL A 41 4.04 14.99 -17.63
N LYS A 42 4.42 16.21 -17.99
CA LYS A 42 5.81 16.68 -17.81
C LYS A 42 6.24 16.60 -16.34
N LYS A 43 5.40 17.09 -15.41
CA LYS A 43 5.67 17.04 -13.96
C LYS A 43 5.81 15.60 -13.47
N LEU A 44 4.91 14.72 -13.89
CA LEU A 44 4.92 13.30 -13.54
C LEU A 44 6.19 12.59 -14.01
N PHE A 45 6.64 12.83 -15.24
CA PHE A 45 7.84 12.18 -15.78
C PHE A 45 9.14 12.84 -15.29
N ALA A 46 9.13 14.12 -14.94
CA ALA A 46 10.29 14.82 -14.37
C ALA A 46 10.57 14.43 -12.92
N ALA A 47 9.52 14.21 -12.11
CA ALA A 47 9.64 13.84 -10.71
C ALA A 47 8.60 12.76 -10.33
N PRO A 48 8.79 11.51 -10.80
CA PRO A 48 7.79 10.45 -10.67
C PRO A 48 7.48 10.09 -9.22
N LEU A 49 8.50 9.99 -8.37
CA LEU A 49 8.32 9.65 -6.95
C LEU A 49 7.53 10.72 -6.19
N ILE A 50 7.85 11.99 -6.41
CA ILE A 50 7.15 13.13 -5.78
C ILE A 50 5.69 13.13 -6.23
N SER A 51 5.44 12.95 -7.52
CA SER A 51 4.10 12.92 -8.09
C SER A 51 3.27 11.74 -7.57
N ILE A 52 3.89 10.56 -7.45
CA ILE A 52 3.24 9.36 -6.89
C ILE A 52 2.90 9.58 -5.41
N LYS A 53 3.84 10.11 -4.61
CA LYS A 53 3.62 10.44 -3.20
C LYS A 53 2.46 11.41 -3.03
N GLN A 54 2.42 12.48 -3.82
CA GLN A 54 1.31 13.44 -3.82
C GLN A 54 -0.02 12.78 -4.18
N ASN A 55 -0.06 11.93 -5.19
CA ASN A 55 -1.30 11.23 -5.57
C ASN A 55 -1.79 10.29 -4.46
N ILE A 56 -0.89 9.58 -3.77
CA ILE A 56 -1.25 8.72 -2.63
C ILE A 56 -1.79 9.57 -1.48
N ASN A 57 -1.16 10.70 -1.17
CA ASN A 57 -1.69 11.64 -0.16
C ASN A 57 -3.08 12.16 -0.55
N ASN A 58 -3.32 12.50 -1.81
CA ASN A 58 -4.65 12.90 -2.26
C ASN A 58 -5.66 11.77 -2.09
N ILE A 59 -5.31 10.53 -2.42
CA ILE A 59 -6.17 9.36 -2.17
C ILE A 59 -6.55 9.26 -0.68
N ILE A 60 -5.58 9.46 0.22
CA ILE A 60 -5.78 9.40 1.67
C ILE A 60 -6.79 10.44 2.15
N HIS A 61 -6.71 11.67 1.63
CA HIS A 61 -7.56 12.78 2.07
C HIS A 61 -8.91 12.85 1.35
N GLU A 62 -8.98 12.41 0.10
CA GLU A 62 -10.15 12.64 -0.77
C GLU A 62 -11.00 11.38 -0.98
N ASN A 63 -10.41 10.18 -0.84
CA ASN A 63 -11.11 8.93 -1.17
C ASN A 63 -10.85 7.80 -0.16
N LYS A 64 -11.68 7.78 0.88
CA LYS A 64 -11.66 6.79 1.95
C LYS A 64 -11.67 5.33 1.46
N GLN A 65 -12.45 5.01 0.42
CA GLN A 65 -12.56 3.65 -0.09
C GLN A 65 -11.30 3.20 -0.83
N GLN A 66 -10.68 4.09 -1.61
CA GLN A 66 -9.39 3.82 -2.25
C GLN A 66 -8.29 3.70 -1.20
N PHE A 67 -8.27 4.58 -0.20
CA PHE A 67 -7.30 4.49 0.89
C PHE A 67 -7.43 3.16 1.64
N CYS A 68 -8.64 2.76 2.03
CA CYS A 68 -8.90 1.46 2.65
C CYS A 68 -8.41 0.30 1.77
N ALA A 69 -8.67 0.34 0.46
CA ALA A 69 -8.22 -0.70 -0.47
C ALA A 69 -6.68 -0.81 -0.54
N LEU A 70 -5.95 0.30 -0.54
CA LEU A 70 -4.49 0.30 -0.46
C LEU A 70 -4.00 -0.36 0.83
N VAL A 71 -4.55 0.08 1.98
CA VAL A 71 -4.18 -0.44 3.30
C VAL A 71 -4.42 -1.93 3.39
N LEU A 72 -5.57 -2.42 2.91
CA LEU A 72 -5.86 -3.85 2.87
C LEU A 72 -4.85 -4.62 2.00
N CYS A 73 -4.51 -4.15 0.80
CA CYS A 73 -3.48 -4.79 -0.02
C CYS A 73 -2.12 -4.85 0.69
N ILE A 74 -1.71 -3.75 1.33
CA ILE A 74 -0.41 -3.65 1.99
C ILE A 74 -0.36 -4.60 3.20
N ILE A 75 -1.35 -4.49 4.07
CA ILE A 75 -1.40 -5.22 5.34
C ILE A 75 -1.59 -6.74 5.10
N PHE A 76 -2.26 -7.16 4.03
CA PHE A 76 -2.36 -8.57 3.64
C PHE A 76 -1.18 -9.07 2.78
N ASN A 77 -0.01 -8.42 2.91
CA ASN A 77 1.25 -8.80 2.28
C ASN A 77 1.18 -8.81 0.74
N ASP A 78 0.85 -7.65 0.17
CA ASP A 78 0.80 -7.42 -1.28
C ASP A 78 -0.32 -8.19 -2.02
N GLY A 79 -1.38 -8.58 -1.31
CA GLY A 79 -2.46 -9.36 -1.88
C GLY A 79 -3.77 -9.32 -1.09
N PHE A 80 -4.86 -8.89 -1.72
CA PHE A 80 -6.20 -8.92 -1.14
C PHE A 80 -7.19 -9.65 -2.04
N HIS A 81 -7.80 -10.73 -1.53
CA HIS A 81 -8.87 -11.42 -2.24
C HIS A 81 -10.22 -10.76 -2.03
N THR A 82 -10.84 -10.32 -3.11
CA THR A 82 -12.18 -9.70 -3.09
C THR A 82 -13.28 -10.62 -2.56
N ASP A 83 -13.06 -11.93 -2.63
CA ASP A 83 -13.97 -12.92 -2.06
C ASP A 83 -14.10 -12.80 -0.54
N TRP A 84 -13.10 -12.24 0.15
CA TRP A 84 -13.17 -11.97 1.60
C TRP A 84 -14.22 -10.92 1.95
N LEU A 85 -14.66 -10.11 0.98
CA LEU A 85 -15.74 -9.15 1.16
C LEU A 85 -17.13 -9.77 1.03
N LYS A 86 -17.29 -11.06 0.72
CA LYS A 86 -18.63 -11.66 0.55
C LYS A 86 -19.33 -11.83 1.91
N VAL A 87 -20.66 -11.78 1.91
CA VAL A 87 -21.44 -12.14 3.11
C VAL A 87 -21.20 -13.63 3.42
N GLY A 88 -20.97 -13.98 4.68
CA GLY A 88 -20.66 -15.36 5.09
C GLY A 88 -19.16 -15.68 5.18
N SER A 89 -18.30 -15.04 4.39
CA SER A 89 -16.85 -15.34 4.41
C SER A 89 -16.15 -14.85 5.67
N VAL A 90 -16.69 -13.81 6.30
CA VAL A 90 -16.19 -13.21 7.54
C VAL A 90 -16.89 -13.83 8.76
N SER A 91 -18.19 -14.12 8.66
CA SER A 91 -19.03 -14.51 9.80
C SER A 91 -18.92 -15.99 10.23
N GLU A 92 -18.47 -16.90 9.36
CA GLU A 92 -18.52 -18.34 9.65
C GLU A 92 -17.19 -18.91 10.19
N ARG A 93 -16.09 -18.17 10.11
CA ARG A 93 -14.79 -18.56 10.70
C ARG A 93 -14.11 -17.36 11.31
N LYS A 94 -14.23 -17.19 12.64
CA LYS A 94 -13.32 -16.32 13.40
C LYS A 94 -11.92 -16.88 13.28
N ASN A 95 -11.14 -16.30 12.38
CA ASN A 95 -9.73 -16.56 12.22
C ASN A 95 -9.00 -15.21 12.18
N MET A 96 -7.69 -15.24 12.35
CA MET A 96 -6.85 -14.04 12.41
C MET A 96 -6.99 -13.12 11.17
N LYS A 97 -7.39 -13.66 9.99
CA LYS A 97 -7.63 -12.85 8.79
C LYS A 97 -8.95 -12.09 8.86
N THR A 98 -9.99 -12.71 9.41
CA THR A 98 -11.31 -12.12 9.64
C THR A 98 -11.21 -10.94 10.60
N ASP A 99 -10.59 -11.13 11.77
CA ASP A 99 -10.48 -10.08 12.80
C ASP A 99 -9.66 -8.88 12.28
N LYS A 100 -8.60 -9.18 11.54
CA LYS A 100 -7.74 -8.19 10.88
C LYS A 100 -8.50 -7.37 9.84
N LEU A 101 -9.30 -8.02 8.98
CA LEU A 101 -10.14 -7.34 7.99
C LEU A 101 -11.18 -6.44 8.69
N GLU A 102 -11.91 -6.98 9.66
CA GLU A 102 -12.95 -6.25 10.41
C GLU A 102 -12.39 -5.03 11.13
N TYR A 103 -11.22 -5.15 11.74
CA TYR A 103 -10.55 -4.03 12.38
C TYR A 103 -10.24 -2.93 11.36
N ILE A 104 -9.56 -3.28 10.27
CA ILE A 104 -9.13 -2.30 9.26
C ILE A 104 -10.34 -1.57 8.69
N VAL A 105 -11.37 -2.28 8.23
CA VAL A 105 -12.54 -1.63 7.62
C VAL A 105 -13.31 -0.76 8.62
N LYS A 106 -13.27 -1.08 9.91
CA LYS A 106 -13.87 -0.26 10.97
C LYS A 106 -13.12 1.06 11.17
N GLU A 107 -11.79 1.09 11.07
CA GLU A 107 -11.00 2.34 11.07
C GLU A 107 -11.42 3.30 9.94
N PHE A 108 -12.05 2.75 8.89
CA PHE A 108 -12.59 3.51 7.78
C PHE A 108 -14.11 3.70 7.85
N ASP A 109 -14.79 3.41 8.96
CA ASP A 109 -16.27 3.40 9.07
C ASP A 109 -16.97 2.58 7.96
N ILE A 110 -16.35 1.49 7.50
CA ILE A 110 -16.90 0.60 6.48
C ILE A 110 -17.52 -0.62 7.18
N ASP A 111 -18.84 -0.58 7.31
CA ASP A 111 -19.65 -1.72 7.74
C ASP A 111 -19.83 -2.76 6.62
N LEU A 112 -19.08 -3.86 6.67
CA LEU A 112 -19.14 -4.95 5.68
C LEU A 112 -20.46 -5.74 5.70
N SER A 113 -21.32 -5.59 6.71
CA SER A 113 -22.66 -6.20 6.69
C SER A 113 -23.58 -5.53 5.66
N LYS A 114 -23.30 -4.27 5.31
CA LYS A 114 -24.06 -3.49 4.33
C LYS A 114 -23.52 -3.69 2.92
N GLU A 115 -24.41 -4.07 2.00
CA GLU A 115 -24.05 -4.30 0.60
C GLU A 115 -23.45 -3.06 -0.07
N MET A 116 -24.05 -1.89 0.18
CA MET A 116 -23.56 -0.61 -0.34
C MET A 116 -22.09 -0.40 -0.01
N HIS A 117 -21.70 -0.60 1.25
CA HIS A 117 -20.32 -0.42 1.71
C HIS A 117 -19.35 -1.42 1.06
N ARG A 118 -19.75 -2.69 0.95
CA ARG A 118 -18.95 -3.70 0.23
C ARG A 118 -18.74 -3.30 -1.22
N ASN A 119 -19.79 -2.84 -1.89
CA ASN A 119 -19.72 -2.43 -3.30
C ASN A 119 -18.87 -1.17 -3.47
N SER A 120 -18.97 -0.20 -2.57
CA SER A 120 -18.10 0.99 -2.56
C SER A 120 -16.64 0.64 -2.34
N LEU A 121 -16.32 -0.31 -1.45
CA LEU A 121 -14.94 -0.78 -1.24
C LEU A 121 -14.42 -1.51 -2.48
N LYS A 122 -15.22 -2.40 -3.10
CA LYS A 122 -14.89 -3.05 -4.38
C LYS A 122 -14.65 -2.03 -5.50
N ALA A 123 -15.41 -0.95 -5.53
CA ALA A 123 -15.21 0.15 -6.47
C ALA A 123 -13.86 0.84 -6.21
N GLY A 124 -13.48 1.06 -4.94
CA GLY A 124 -12.15 1.55 -4.56
C GLY A 124 -11.01 0.70 -5.14
N PHE A 125 -11.08 -0.63 -4.95
CA PHE A 125 -10.12 -1.56 -5.58
C PHE A 125 -10.11 -1.46 -7.11
N SER A 126 -11.30 -1.38 -7.73
CA SER A 126 -11.45 -1.32 -9.18
C SER A 126 -10.87 -0.03 -9.77
N THR A 127 -11.02 1.10 -9.08
CA THR A 127 -10.45 2.40 -9.50
C THR A 127 -8.93 2.41 -9.41
N LEU A 128 -8.35 1.73 -8.42
CA LEU A 128 -6.90 1.59 -8.28
C LEU A 128 -6.33 0.52 -9.21
N ASN A 129 -7.18 -0.29 -9.85
CA ASN A 129 -6.74 -1.33 -10.76
C ASN A 129 -6.08 -0.74 -11.99
N GLY A 130 -4.88 -1.21 -12.27
CA GLY A 130 -4.06 -0.74 -13.35
C GLY A 130 -3.25 0.51 -13.05
N THR A 131 -3.46 1.19 -11.92
CA THR A 131 -2.59 2.28 -11.46
C THR A 131 -1.72 1.76 -10.32
N TYR A 132 -2.27 1.60 -9.13
CA TYR A 132 -1.52 1.11 -7.96
C TYR A 132 -1.66 -0.39 -7.77
N LEU A 133 -2.80 -0.95 -8.20
CA LEU A 133 -3.12 -2.35 -8.04
C LEU A 133 -3.16 -3.09 -9.39
N LYS A 134 -3.08 -4.41 -9.35
CA LYS A 134 -3.32 -5.29 -10.49
C LYS A 134 -4.20 -6.46 -10.04
N LEU A 135 -5.34 -6.63 -10.71
CA LEU A 135 -6.19 -7.79 -10.51
C LEU A 135 -5.59 -9.04 -11.18
N ARG A 136 -5.50 -10.15 -10.44
CA ARG A 136 -5.18 -11.50 -10.93
C ARG A 136 -6.22 -12.49 -10.39
N GLY A 137 -7.12 -12.95 -11.24
CA GLY A 137 -8.26 -13.75 -10.79
C GLY A 137 -9.17 -12.93 -9.87
N THR A 138 -9.29 -13.32 -8.60
CA THR A 138 -10.07 -12.58 -7.57
C THR A 138 -9.20 -11.77 -6.61
N GLU A 139 -7.88 -11.74 -6.83
CA GLU A 139 -6.89 -11.13 -5.95
C GLU A 139 -6.34 -9.82 -6.54
N TYR A 140 -6.38 -8.75 -5.76
CA TYR A 140 -5.68 -7.51 -6.06
C TYR A 140 -4.29 -7.52 -5.41
N ARG A 141 -3.26 -7.16 -6.16
CA ARG A 141 -1.89 -6.98 -5.67
C ARG A 141 -1.35 -5.61 -6.02
N MET A 142 -0.32 -5.11 -5.34
CA MET A 142 0.35 -3.91 -5.82
C MET A 142 0.99 -4.20 -7.18
N ILE A 143 1.04 -3.17 -8.02
CA ILE A 143 1.55 -3.33 -9.39
C ILE A 143 3.08 -3.48 -9.42
N HIS A 144 3.78 -3.00 -8.38
CA HIS A 144 5.23 -2.91 -8.31
C HIS A 144 5.75 -2.72 -6.87
N ASP A 145 6.85 -3.39 -6.52
CA ASP A 145 7.42 -3.40 -5.16
C ASP A 145 7.79 -2.01 -4.64
N LYS A 146 8.36 -1.15 -5.49
CA LYS A 146 8.69 0.23 -5.09
C LYS A 146 7.45 1.07 -4.77
N ILE A 147 6.32 0.79 -5.43
CA ILE A 147 5.03 1.44 -5.14
C ILE A 147 4.42 0.87 -3.87
N TYR A 148 4.54 -0.45 -3.67
CA TYR A 148 4.21 -1.09 -2.40
C TYR A 148 4.94 -0.39 -1.25
N LYS A 149 6.27 -0.29 -1.29
CA LYS A 149 7.07 0.33 -0.22
C LYS A 149 6.66 1.77 0.06
N MET A 150 6.53 2.59 -0.99
CA MET A 150 6.12 3.98 -0.85
C MET A 150 4.71 4.11 -0.27
N ALA A 151 3.73 3.39 -0.83
CA ALA A 151 2.36 3.44 -0.34
C ALA A 151 2.27 2.93 1.10
N ALA A 152 3.01 1.89 1.44
CA ALA A 152 3.02 1.31 2.76
C ALA A 152 3.61 2.24 3.82
N VAL A 153 4.68 2.97 3.51
CA VAL A 153 5.23 3.99 4.40
C VAL A 153 4.25 5.14 4.60
N ILE A 154 3.70 5.69 3.50
CA ILE A 154 2.75 6.81 3.59
C ILE A 154 1.49 6.37 4.38
N CYS A 155 0.89 5.24 4.04
CA CYS A 155 -0.27 4.71 4.76
C CYS A 155 0.06 4.41 6.23
N GLY A 156 1.25 3.87 6.51
CA GLY A 156 1.74 3.59 7.85
C GLY A 156 1.89 4.83 8.71
N GLN A 157 2.30 5.97 8.13
CA GLN A 157 2.35 7.27 8.83
C GLN A 157 0.95 7.78 9.21
N HIS A 158 -0.06 7.48 8.40
CA HIS A 158 -1.45 7.89 8.66
C HIS A 158 -2.21 6.93 9.58
N LEU A 159 -1.81 5.66 9.66
CA LEU A 159 -2.48 4.60 10.41
C LEU A 159 -1.48 3.78 11.24
N THR A 160 -0.62 4.46 11.97
CA THR A 160 0.53 3.85 12.68
C THR A 160 0.10 2.71 13.58
N GLU A 161 -0.93 2.90 14.41
CA GLU A 161 -1.44 1.86 15.33
C GLU A 161 -1.94 0.62 14.58
N CYS A 162 -2.70 0.82 13.49
CA CYS A 162 -3.23 -0.28 12.68
C CYS A 162 -2.10 -1.08 12.02
N PHE A 163 -1.09 -0.40 11.47
CA PHE A 163 0.07 -1.04 10.87
C PHE A 163 0.92 -1.75 11.93
N MET A 164 1.20 -1.11 13.06
CA MET A 164 1.91 -1.71 14.19
C MET A 164 1.22 -2.98 14.69
N LYS A 165 -0.11 -3.04 14.64
CA LYS A 165 -0.86 -4.21 15.09
C LYS A 165 -0.92 -5.34 14.05
N TYR A 166 -1.05 -5.03 12.76
CA TYR A 166 -1.41 -6.04 11.75
C TYR A 166 -0.48 -6.15 10.55
N ALA A 167 0.40 -5.18 10.29
CA ALA A 167 1.31 -5.27 9.16
C ALA A 167 2.31 -6.43 9.34
N PRO A 168 2.82 -7.03 8.25
CA PRO A 168 3.81 -8.10 8.35
C PRO A 168 5.04 -7.70 9.20
N PRO A 169 5.65 -8.62 9.96
CA PRO A 169 6.82 -8.31 10.78
C PRO A 169 7.98 -7.72 9.97
N GLU A 170 8.23 -8.25 8.76
CA GLU A 170 9.27 -7.79 7.85
C GLU A 170 9.03 -6.33 7.42
N PHE A 171 7.75 -5.98 7.22
CA PHE A 171 7.38 -4.60 6.90
C PHE A 171 7.67 -3.64 8.06
N ILE A 172 7.32 -4.03 9.28
CA ILE A 172 7.61 -3.21 10.47
C ILE A 172 9.12 -3.06 10.66
N GLN A 173 9.89 -4.14 10.50
CA GLN A 173 11.35 -4.10 10.59
C GLN A 173 11.98 -3.17 9.56
N ASP A 174 11.55 -3.24 8.31
CA ASP A 174 12.16 -2.50 7.20
C ASP A 174 11.76 -1.02 7.18
N HIS A 175 10.63 -0.66 7.78
CA HIS A 175 10.01 0.65 7.59
C HIS A 175 9.69 1.42 8.87
N PHE A 176 9.79 0.85 10.08
CA PHE A 176 9.48 1.57 11.32
C PHE A 176 10.74 1.76 12.17
N ILE A 177 11.09 3.02 12.46
CA ILE A 177 12.31 3.37 13.21
C ILE A 177 11.98 4.38 14.31
N PHE A 178 12.60 4.20 15.47
CA PHE A 178 12.51 5.16 16.57
C PHE A 178 13.30 6.43 16.29
N LYS A 179 12.64 7.58 16.46
CA LYS A 179 13.29 8.88 16.32
C LYS A 179 14.50 9.06 17.26
N SER A 180 14.48 8.43 18.43
CA SER A 180 15.56 8.47 19.43
C SER A 180 16.82 7.69 19.03
N LEU A 181 16.72 6.76 18.08
CA LEU A 181 17.82 5.86 17.70
C LEU A 181 18.65 6.37 16.52
N THR A 182 18.25 7.46 15.87
CA THR A 182 18.88 7.88 14.62
C THR A 182 18.89 9.39 14.42
N GLU A 183 20.06 9.96 14.12
CA GLU A 183 20.22 11.28 13.47
C GLU A 183 19.85 11.23 11.97
N ILE A 184 18.91 10.36 11.59
CA ILE A 184 18.44 10.29 10.20
C ILE A 184 17.75 11.63 9.91
N GLN A 185 18.35 12.41 9.01
CA GLN A 185 17.65 13.53 8.39
C GLN A 185 16.35 12.98 7.80
N GLU A 186 15.22 13.69 7.94
CA GLU A 186 13.89 13.35 7.40
C GLU A 186 13.83 13.09 5.87
N LYS A 187 14.98 12.96 5.21
CA LYS A 187 15.16 12.74 3.78
C LYS A 187 14.92 11.30 3.32
N ASP A 188 14.91 10.31 4.21
CA ASP A 188 14.59 8.95 3.78
C ASP A 188 13.06 8.78 3.71
N ASP A 189 12.50 9.04 2.53
CA ASP A 189 11.07 9.04 2.21
C ASP A 189 10.37 7.67 2.44
N LEU A 190 11.12 6.64 2.85
CA LEU A 190 10.68 5.26 2.98
C LEU A 190 10.65 4.73 4.42
N ILE A 191 10.66 5.63 5.41
CA ILE A 191 10.64 5.27 6.84
C ILE A 191 9.48 5.96 7.56
N VAL A 192 8.85 5.24 8.48
CA VAL A 192 7.86 5.70 9.46
C VAL A 192 8.60 5.94 10.78
N LEU A 193 8.62 7.19 11.23
CA LEU A 193 9.24 7.56 12.50
C LEU A 193 8.26 7.35 13.65
N LEU A 194 8.61 6.44 14.55
CA LEU A 194 7.90 6.23 15.81
C LEU A 194 8.32 7.29 16.83
N LYS A 195 7.33 7.92 17.45
CA LYS A 195 7.49 8.87 18.56
C LYS A 195 6.62 8.39 19.70
N ASP A 196 7.22 8.12 20.86
CA ASP A 196 6.50 7.73 22.08
C ASP A 196 5.64 6.45 21.90
N GLN A 197 6.09 5.52 21.04
CA GLN A 197 5.43 4.24 20.72
C GLN A 197 6.36 3.02 20.92
N GLU A 198 7.38 3.18 21.77
CA GLU A 198 8.33 2.14 22.13
C GLU A 198 7.64 0.91 22.71
N GLU A 199 6.70 1.12 23.64
CA GLU A 199 5.99 0.04 24.32
C GLU A 199 5.17 -0.81 23.34
N ASP A 200 4.35 -0.16 22.49
CA ASP A 200 3.55 -0.84 21.46
C ASP A 200 4.42 -1.67 20.49
N TYR A 201 5.58 -1.15 20.13
CA TYR A 201 6.52 -1.87 19.26
C TYR A 201 7.14 -3.09 19.95
N PHE A 202 7.56 -2.97 21.21
CA PHE A 202 8.10 -4.11 21.95
C PHE A 202 7.03 -5.17 22.23
N GLU A 203 5.80 -4.76 22.56
CA GLU A 203 4.67 -5.67 22.71
C GLU A 203 4.39 -6.43 21.41
N ARG A 204 4.41 -5.72 20.27
CA ARG A 204 4.25 -6.32 18.95
C ARG A 204 5.36 -7.34 18.66
N LEU A 205 6.62 -6.97 18.88
CA LEU A 205 7.76 -7.87 18.68
C LEU A 205 7.63 -9.14 19.52
N LEU A 206 7.21 -9.02 20.78
CA LEU A 206 6.97 -10.16 21.66
C LEU A 206 5.85 -11.06 21.14
N CYS A 207 4.79 -10.48 20.57
CA CYS A 207 3.70 -11.25 19.96
C CYS A 207 4.19 -12.03 18.72
N ASP A 208 4.97 -11.38 17.86
CA ASP A 208 5.53 -12.01 16.65
C ASP A 208 6.46 -13.17 17.03
N LEU A 209 7.36 -13.00 17.99
CA LEU A 209 8.26 -14.05 18.49
C LEU A 209 7.49 -15.26 19.06
N LYS A 210 6.43 -15.01 19.84
CA LYS A 210 5.57 -16.08 20.37
C LYS A 210 4.88 -16.86 19.24
N SER A 211 4.40 -16.15 18.22
CA SER A 211 3.73 -16.77 17.07
C SER A 211 4.68 -17.67 16.26
N MET A 212 5.94 -17.27 16.10
CA MET A 212 6.97 -18.06 15.42
C MET A 212 7.31 -19.34 16.20
N SER A 213 7.44 -19.25 17.53
CA SER A 213 7.73 -20.41 18.39
C SER A 213 6.63 -21.47 18.33
N LEU A 214 5.36 -21.05 18.29
CA LEU A 214 4.20 -21.94 18.16
C LEU A 214 4.15 -22.66 16.79
N GLN A 215 4.51 -21.96 15.71
CA GLN A 215 4.58 -22.57 14.38
C GLN A 215 5.72 -23.60 14.29
N ALA A 216 6.87 -23.32 14.89
CA ALA A 216 8.00 -24.25 14.93
C ALA A 216 7.65 -25.55 15.69
N HIS A 217 6.88 -25.47 16.78
CA HIS A 217 6.43 -26.66 17.51
C HIS A 217 5.40 -27.49 16.74
N SER A 218 4.47 -26.87 16.00
CA SER A 218 3.51 -27.61 15.16
C SER A 218 4.18 -28.35 14.00
N ILE A 219 5.25 -27.80 13.43
CA ILE A 219 6.00 -28.44 12.32
C ILE A 219 6.82 -29.65 12.80
N MET A 220 7.29 -29.65 14.06
CA MET A 220 8.03 -30.80 14.61
C MET A 220 7.13 -31.97 15.04
N HIS A 221 5.81 -31.78 15.09
CA HIS A 221 4.83 -32.79 15.50
C HIS A 221 3.85 -33.21 14.38
N SER A 222 4.13 -32.81 13.13
CA SER A 222 3.42 -33.27 11.92
C SER A 222 4.32 -34.15 11.05
#